data_AF-A0A957CEP3-F1
#
_entry.id   AF-A0A957CEP3-F1
#
_cell.length_a   1.000
_cell.length_b   1.000
_cell.length_c   1.000
_cell.angle_alpha   90.00
_cell.angle_beta   90.00
_cell.angle_gamma   90.00
#
_symmetry.space_group_name_H-M   'P 1'
#
loop_
_entity.id
_entity.type
_entity.pdbx_description
1 polymer ?
#
loop_
_entity_poly.entity_id
_entity_poly.type
_entity_poly.pdbx_seq_one_letter_code
_entity_poly.pdbx_strand_id
1 'polypeptide(L)'
;AMAVEKFDHLLRLGVNVIEVMPTAEFAGDVSWGYNPAYCFAVESAYGGRKAFKEFVKAAHRAKIGVVLDVVYNHFGPGDLGLWQFDGWNENDGGGIYFYNDWRRKTPWGDNRPDYGRNEVRQFIYDNAFYWLDEFHLDGLRFDMTLYMRTVDGSSSGQDLPDGWSLIQW
;
A
#
# COMPACT_ATOMS: atom_id res chain seq x y z
N ALA A 1 -8.49 -17.70 -16.21
CA ALA A 1 -9.65 -16.86 -16.57
C ALA A 1 -9.29 -15.43 -16.23
N MET A 2 -9.39 -14.51 -17.18
CA MET A 2 -9.04 -13.10 -16.94
C MET A 2 -10.10 -12.43 -16.06
N ALA A 3 -9.71 -11.58 -15.11
CA ALA A 3 -10.65 -10.92 -14.19
C ALA A 3 -11.77 -10.15 -14.92
N VAL A 4 -11.44 -9.55 -16.07
CA VAL A 4 -12.37 -8.80 -16.93
C VAL A 4 -13.56 -9.65 -17.41
N GLU A 5 -13.39 -10.97 -17.57
CA GLU A 5 -14.48 -11.89 -17.97
C GLU A 5 -15.62 -11.96 -16.94
N LYS A 6 -15.40 -11.44 -15.73
CA LYS A 6 -16.40 -11.42 -14.64
C LYS A 6 -17.24 -10.14 -14.62
N PHE A 7 -16.93 -9.12 -15.42
CA PHE A 7 -17.63 -7.83 -15.35
C PHE A 7 -19.12 -7.95 -15.65
N ASP A 8 -19.53 -8.72 -16.65
CA ASP A 8 -20.96 -8.92 -16.94
C ASP A 8 -21.71 -9.53 -15.75
N HIS A 9 -21.06 -10.41 -14.99
CA HIS A 9 -21.63 -10.97 -13.78
C HIS A 9 -21.77 -9.91 -12.68
N LEU A 10 -20.71 -9.12 -12.45
CA LEU A 10 -20.72 -8.03 -11.47
C LEU A 10 -21.79 -6.97 -11.79
N LEU A 11 -21.94 -6.60 -13.06
CA LEU A 11 -22.98 -5.69 -13.52
C LEU A 11 -24.39 -6.25 -13.27
N ARG A 12 -24.61 -7.55 -13.51
CA ARG A 12 -25.90 -8.20 -13.19
C ARG A 12 -26.22 -8.20 -11.69
N LEU A 13 -25.20 -8.18 -10.83
CA LEU A 13 -25.37 -8.03 -9.38
C LEU A 13 -25.62 -6.58 -8.95
N GLY A 14 -25.45 -5.60 -9.85
CA GLY A 14 -25.56 -4.18 -9.54
C GLY A 14 -24.28 -3.56 -8.97
N VAL A 15 -23.14 -4.24 -9.07
CA VAL A 15 -21.85 -3.70 -8.65
C VAL A 15 -21.41 -2.58 -9.61
N ASN A 16 -21.05 -1.43 -9.05
CA ASN A 16 -20.56 -0.27 -9.79
C ASN A 16 -19.13 0.15 -9.41
N VAL A 17 -18.52 -0.48 -8.40
CA VAL A 17 -17.13 -0.27 -7.98
C VAL A 17 -16.51 -1.62 -7.62
N ILE A 18 -15.26 -1.84 -8.02
CA ILE A 18 -14.45 -2.98 -7.61
C ILE A 18 -13.31 -2.45 -6.72
N GLU A 19 -13.19 -3.01 -5.53
CA GLU A 19 -11.97 -2.86 -4.72
C GLU A 19 -11.00 -3.98 -5.08
N VAL A 20 -9.79 -3.60 -5.51
CA VAL A 20 -8.70 -4.51 -5.81
C VAL A 20 -7.81 -4.58 -4.58
N MET A 21 -7.55 -5.79 -4.08
CA MET A 21 -6.57 -6.05 -3.02
C MET A 21 -5.18 -5.53 -3.43
N PRO A 22 -4.23 -5.35 -2.49
CA PRO A 22 -2.97 -4.67 -2.80
C PRO A 22 -2.22 -5.31 -3.98
N THR A 23 -1.83 -4.45 -4.94
CA THR A 23 -1.15 -4.87 -6.17
C THR A 23 0.31 -4.47 -6.23
N ALA A 24 0.82 -3.74 -5.22
CA ALA A 24 2.24 -3.41 -5.15
C ALA A 24 3.06 -4.70 -5.01
N GLU A 25 4.17 -4.85 -5.73
CA GLU A 25 4.99 -6.07 -5.73
C GLU A 25 5.38 -6.50 -4.30
N PHE A 26 5.25 -7.79 -4.00
CA PHE A 26 5.47 -8.36 -2.68
C PHE A 26 6.18 -9.71 -2.73
N ALA A 27 6.90 -10.05 -1.67
CA ALA A 27 7.57 -11.34 -1.57
C ALA A 27 6.60 -12.47 -1.22
N GLY A 28 6.53 -13.48 -2.08
CA GLY A 28 5.83 -14.76 -1.86
C GLY A 28 4.29 -14.69 -1.84
N ASP A 29 3.62 -15.83 -1.95
CA ASP A 29 2.17 -15.86 -2.29
C ASP A 29 1.20 -15.83 -1.09
N VAL A 30 1.69 -15.66 0.14
CA VAL A 30 0.90 -15.88 1.37
C VAL A 30 0.32 -14.62 2.01
N SER A 31 0.79 -13.44 1.62
CA SER A 31 0.40 -12.17 2.25
C SER A 31 -0.87 -11.56 1.66
N TRP A 32 -1.38 -12.10 0.55
CA TRP A 32 -2.45 -11.49 -0.27
C TRP A 32 -2.14 -10.06 -0.72
N GLY A 33 -0.85 -9.71 -0.85
CA GLY A 33 -0.39 -8.38 -1.24
C GLY A 33 -0.08 -7.44 -0.08
N TYR A 34 -0.42 -7.79 1.16
CA TYR A 34 -0.30 -6.88 2.29
C TYR A 34 1.14 -6.64 2.79
N ASN A 35 2.14 -7.29 2.20
CA ASN A 35 3.56 -7.13 2.54
C ASN A 35 4.34 -6.48 1.37
N PRO A 36 4.08 -5.22 1.00
CA PRO A 36 4.67 -4.61 -0.20
C PRO A 36 6.19 -4.45 -0.07
N ALA A 37 6.93 -4.91 -1.07
CA ALA A 37 8.38 -4.80 -1.16
C ALA A 37 8.82 -3.66 -2.10
N TYR A 38 8.14 -3.52 -3.25
CA TYR A 38 8.38 -2.43 -4.21
C TYR A 38 7.08 -1.65 -4.46
N CYS A 39 6.88 -0.59 -3.67
CA CYS A 39 5.62 0.16 -3.62
C CYS A 39 5.12 0.71 -4.97
N PHE A 40 6.03 0.98 -5.92
CA PHE A 40 5.70 1.55 -7.24
C PHE A 40 5.61 0.52 -8.38
N ALA A 41 5.93 -0.74 -8.09
CA ALA A 41 5.83 -1.84 -9.05
C ALA A 41 4.50 -2.56 -8.87
N VAL A 42 3.87 -2.97 -9.97
CA VAL A 42 2.70 -3.85 -9.92
C VAL A 42 3.20 -5.29 -9.95
N GLU A 43 2.64 -6.11 -9.06
CA GLU A 43 2.93 -7.53 -8.91
C GLU A 43 2.98 -8.24 -10.27
N SER A 44 4.14 -8.82 -10.55
CA SER A 44 4.43 -9.50 -11.81
C SER A 44 3.48 -10.67 -12.08
N ALA A 45 3.08 -11.43 -11.03
CA ALA A 45 2.13 -12.53 -11.14
C ALA A 45 0.74 -12.08 -11.59
N TYR A 46 0.40 -10.80 -11.40
CA TYR A 46 -0.88 -10.21 -11.85
C TYR A 46 -0.81 -9.67 -13.29
N GLY A 47 0.30 -9.91 -13.99
CA GLY A 47 0.56 -9.40 -15.35
C GLY A 47 1.21 -8.02 -15.38
N GLY A 48 1.60 -7.49 -14.22
CA GLY A 48 2.33 -6.25 -14.06
C GLY A 48 1.59 -4.99 -14.54
N ARG A 49 2.34 -3.90 -14.69
CA ARG A 49 1.82 -2.55 -14.98
C ARG A 49 0.89 -2.51 -16.20
N LYS A 50 1.23 -3.21 -17.28
CA LYS A 50 0.42 -3.20 -18.51
C LYS A 50 -0.95 -3.84 -18.30
N ALA A 51 -0.98 -5.04 -17.74
CA ALA A 51 -2.23 -5.77 -17.53
C ALA A 51 -3.15 -5.02 -16.56
N PHE A 52 -2.60 -4.40 -15.52
CA PHE A 52 -3.40 -3.63 -14.57
C PHE A 52 -4.02 -2.37 -15.21
N LYS A 53 -3.27 -1.63 -16.03
CA LYS A 53 -3.85 -0.50 -16.80
C LYS A 53 -4.96 -0.96 -17.76
N GLU A 54 -4.80 -2.12 -18.40
CA GLU A 54 -5.82 -2.70 -19.27
C GLU A 54 -7.08 -3.11 -18.52
N PHE A 55 -6.93 -3.66 -17.30
CA PHE A 55 -8.03 -3.98 -16.40
C PHE A 55 -8.82 -2.73 -16.00
N VAL A 56 -8.16 -1.68 -15.51
CA VAL A 56 -8.82 -0.42 -15.12
C VAL A 56 -9.55 0.19 -16.31
N LYS A 57 -8.90 0.25 -17.48
CA LYS A 57 -9.52 0.76 -18.71
C LYS A 57 -10.74 -0.05 -19.14
N ALA A 58 -10.75 -1.37 -18.89
CA ALA A 58 -11.90 -2.21 -19.16
C ALA A 58 -13.05 -1.96 -18.17
N ALA A 59 -12.73 -1.79 -16.88
CA ALA A 59 -13.71 -1.48 -15.85
C ALA A 59 -14.43 -0.16 -16.15
N HIS A 60 -13.68 0.89 -16.50
CA HIS A 60 -14.24 2.19 -16.88
C HIS A 60 -15.14 2.12 -18.12
N ARG A 61 -14.78 1.33 -19.15
CA ARG A 61 -15.65 1.10 -20.31
C ARG A 61 -16.97 0.44 -19.91
N ALA A 62 -16.91 -0.46 -18.93
CA ALA A 62 -18.08 -1.13 -18.34
C ALA A 62 -18.84 -0.26 -17.32
N LYS A 63 -18.41 1.00 -17.10
CA LYS A 63 -18.98 1.92 -16.08
C LYS A 63 -18.83 1.42 -14.65
N ILE A 64 -17.72 0.73 -14.38
CA ILE A 64 -17.31 0.27 -13.05
C ILE A 64 -16.10 1.10 -12.62
N GLY A 65 -16.17 1.70 -11.43
CA GLY A 65 -15.03 2.36 -10.79
C GLY A 65 -14.07 1.33 -10.16
N VAL A 66 -12.81 1.70 -9.98
CA VAL A 66 -11.78 0.85 -9.39
C VAL A 66 -11.13 1.55 -8.21
N VAL A 67 -11.26 0.96 -7.02
CA VAL A 67 -10.54 1.36 -5.81
C VAL A 67 -9.39 0.39 -5.59
N LEU A 68 -8.23 0.91 -5.20
CA LEU A 68 -7.08 0.07 -4.82
C LEU A 68 -6.87 0.09 -3.31
N ASP A 69 -6.70 -1.09 -2.72
CA ASP A 69 -6.24 -1.23 -1.35
C ASP A 69 -4.74 -0.94 -1.26
N VAL A 70 -4.35 0.03 -0.44
CA VAL A 70 -2.97 0.49 -0.26
C VAL A 70 -2.49 0.28 1.16
N VAL A 71 -1.21 -0.12 1.29
CA VAL A 71 -0.61 -0.49 2.57
C VAL A 71 0.52 0.49 2.89
N TYR A 72 0.27 1.36 3.86
CA TYR A 72 1.26 2.32 4.38
C TYR A 72 1.56 2.14 5.87
N ASN A 73 0.88 1.19 6.53
CA ASN A 73 1.06 0.93 7.96
C ASN A 73 2.35 0.13 8.28
N HIS A 74 2.84 -0.64 7.31
CA HIS A 74 4.14 -1.31 7.29
C HIS A 74 4.52 -1.64 5.83
N PHE A 75 5.79 -1.94 5.58
CA PHE A 75 6.23 -2.55 4.32
C PHE A 75 6.76 -3.97 4.56
N GLY A 76 6.77 -4.81 3.52
CA GLY A 76 7.03 -6.24 3.63
C GLY A 76 8.35 -6.59 4.33
N PRO A 77 8.41 -7.68 5.11
CA PRO A 77 9.61 -8.04 5.88
C PRO A 77 10.74 -8.67 5.03
N GLY A 78 10.51 -8.92 3.75
CA GLY A 78 11.44 -9.57 2.83
C GLY A 78 11.44 -8.90 1.45
N ASP A 79 12.54 -9.06 0.71
CA ASP A 79 12.82 -8.41 -0.58
C ASP A 79 12.64 -6.88 -0.58
N LEU A 80 12.67 -6.28 0.60
CA LEU A 80 12.44 -4.87 0.83
C LEU A 80 13.72 -4.07 0.53
N GLY A 81 13.88 -3.65 -0.73
CA GLY A 81 15.04 -2.86 -1.16
C GLY A 81 15.19 -1.51 -0.45
N LEU A 82 14.16 -1.03 0.24
CA LEU A 82 14.21 0.17 1.08
C LEU A 82 14.92 -0.06 2.42
N TRP A 83 15.06 -1.32 2.86
CA TRP A 83 15.67 -1.65 4.14
C TRP A 83 17.16 -1.30 4.12
N GLN A 84 17.56 -0.36 4.98
CA GLN A 84 18.93 0.17 5.06
C GLN A 84 19.44 0.66 3.70
N PHE A 85 18.56 1.32 2.94
CA PHE A 85 18.77 1.74 1.55
C PHE A 85 20.13 2.43 1.28
N ASP A 86 20.57 3.30 2.19
CA ASP A 86 21.81 4.07 2.08
C ASP A 86 22.92 3.59 3.04
N GLY A 87 22.70 2.44 3.69
CA GLY A 87 23.60 1.85 4.69
C GLY A 87 23.54 2.49 6.07
N TRP A 88 22.85 3.62 6.27
CA TRP A 88 22.66 4.20 7.59
C TRP A 88 21.55 3.49 8.35
N ASN A 89 21.76 3.22 9.64
CA ASN A 89 20.72 2.76 10.57
C ASN A 89 21.11 3.05 12.03
N GLU A 90 20.13 2.98 12.92
CA GLU A 90 20.32 2.97 14.37
C GLU A 90 19.57 1.78 14.99
N ASN A 91 20.11 1.22 16.08
CA ASN A 91 19.52 0.10 16.81
C ASN A 91 19.16 -1.10 15.91
N ASP A 92 20.00 -1.39 14.91
CA ASP A 92 19.76 -2.41 13.89
C ASP A 92 18.40 -2.25 13.17
N GLY A 93 17.96 -1.00 12.99
CA GLY A 93 16.70 -0.64 12.35
C GLY A 93 16.75 -0.64 10.82
N GLY A 94 15.66 -0.19 10.21
CA GLY A 94 15.48 -0.17 8.76
C GLY A 94 16.15 1.00 8.04
N GLY A 95 16.87 1.87 8.75
CA GLY A 95 17.54 3.01 8.14
C GLY A 95 16.61 4.17 7.80
N ILE A 96 16.95 4.95 6.77
CA ILE A 96 16.34 6.27 6.53
C ILE A 96 14.84 6.27 6.19
N TYR A 97 14.27 5.15 5.76
CA TYR A 97 12.85 5.02 5.41
C TYR A 97 11.96 4.59 6.59
N PHE A 98 12.53 4.10 7.69
CA PHE A 98 11.81 3.44 8.77
C PHE A 98 12.16 4.05 10.12
N TYR A 99 11.25 3.93 11.10
CA TYR A 99 11.62 4.27 12.46
C TYR A 99 12.78 3.38 12.92
N ASN A 100 13.74 3.95 13.63
CA ASN A 100 14.88 3.21 14.20
C ASN A 100 14.74 3.04 15.72
N ASP A 101 13.63 3.48 16.30
CA ASP A 101 13.29 3.34 17.71
C ASP A 101 12.07 2.43 17.93
N TRP A 102 11.50 2.46 19.13
CA TRP A 102 10.34 1.65 19.52
C TRP A 102 9.10 1.84 18.62
N ARG A 103 8.98 2.96 17.89
CA ARG A 103 7.89 3.22 16.94
C ARG A 103 7.93 2.33 15.71
N ARG A 104 9.02 1.61 15.45
CA ARG A 104 9.13 0.75 14.25
C ARG A 104 8.26 -0.52 14.31
N LYS A 105 7.85 -0.91 15.51
CA LYS A 105 7.21 -2.20 15.78
C LYS A 105 5.77 -2.24 15.28
N THR A 106 5.46 -3.28 14.52
CA THR A 106 4.10 -3.66 14.09
C THR A 106 3.92 -5.17 14.28
N PRO A 107 2.69 -5.71 14.22
CA PRO A 107 2.46 -7.15 14.19
C PRO A 107 3.11 -7.87 12.99
N TRP A 108 3.49 -7.11 11.96
CA TRP A 108 4.08 -7.61 10.70
C TRP A 108 5.59 -7.37 10.61
N GLY A 109 6.21 -6.84 11.66
CA GLY A 109 7.66 -6.64 11.76
C GLY A 109 8.08 -5.25 12.26
N ASP A 110 9.39 -5.03 12.31
CA ASP A 110 10.05 -3.77 12.71
C ASP A 110 10.20 -2.80 11.51
N ASN A 111 9.20 -2.76 10.64
CA ASN A 111 9.19 -2.22 9.28
C ASN A 111 8.13 -1.12 9.07
N ARG A 112 7.76 -0.39 10.14
CA ARG A 112 6.90 0.81 10.03
C ARG A 112 7.68 1.97 9.39
N PRO A 113 7.14 2.59 8.31
CA PRO A 113 7.77 3.78 7.72
C PRO A 113 7.90 4.94 8.73
N ASP A 114 8.98 5.70 8.63
CA ASP A 114 9.21 6.87 9.50
C ASP A 114 8.35 8.06 9.03
N TYR A 115 7.10 8.13 9.51
CA TYR A 115 6.20 9.24 9.16
C TYR A 115 6.67 10.62 9.67
N GLY A 116 7.69 10.67 10.54
CA GLY A 116 8.30 11.91 11.03
C GLY A 116 9.31 12.53 10.06
N ARG A 117 9.74 11.79 9.03
CA ARG A 117 10.65 12.28 7.99
C ARG A 117 9.88 12.76 6.76
N ASN A 118 10.15 13.99 6.33
CA ASN A 118 9.43 14.59 5.19
C ASN A 118 9.61 13.81 3.90
N GLU A 119 10.79 13.25 3.65
CA GLU A 119 11.11 12.48 2.46
C GLU A 119 10.32 11.16 2.41
N VAL A 120 10.11 10.52 3.57
CA VAL A 120 9.29 9.30 3.68
C VAL A 120 7.81 9.62 3.48
N ARG A 121 7.34 10.74 4.05
CA ARG A 121 5.97 11.22 3.82
C ARG A 121 5.75 11.50 2.32
N GLN A 122 6.68 12.21 1.68
CA GLN A 122 6.63 12.50 0.25
C GLN A 122 6.63 11.21 -0.57
N PHE A 123 7.45 10.21 -0.23
CA PHE A 123 7.45 8.91 -0.89
C PHE A 123 6.06 8.22 -0.82
N ILE A 124 5.41 8.24 0.34
CA ILE A 124 4.05 7.69 0.51
C ILE A 124 3.02 8.48 -0.30
N TYR A 125 3.11 9.81 -0.28
CA TYR A 125 2.22 10.67 -1.07
C TYR A 125 2.39 10.44 -2.57
N ASP A 126 3.63 10.46 -3.06
CA ASP A 126 3.94 10.18 -4.46
C ASP A 126 3.44 8.79 -4.86
N ASN A 127 3.45 7.81 -3.95
CA ASN A 127 2.88 6.50 -4.23
C ASN A 127 1.36 6.53 -4.36
N ALA A 128 0.67 7.20 -3.44
CA ALA A 128 -0.79 7.34 -3.49
C ALA A 128 -1.22 8.06 -4.78
N PHE A 129 -0.56 9.17 -5.13
CA PHE A 129 -0.81 9.90 -6.37
C PHE A 129 -0.41 9.10 -7.60
N TYR A 130 0.69 8.35 -7.57
CA TYR A 130 1.07 7.46 -8.67
C TYR A 130 -0.06 6.48 -9.01
N TRP A 131 -0.71 5.86 -8.02
CA TRP A 131 -1.84 4.98 -8.27
C TRP A 131 -3.01 5.69 -8.93
N LEU A 132 -3.38 6.86 -8.42
CA LEU A 132 -4.49 7.66 -8.96
C LEU A 132 -4.18 8.19 -10.37
N ASP A 133 -3.01 8.79 -10.57
CA ASP A 133 -2.64 9.49 -11.80
C ASP A 133 -2.17 8.55 -12.90
N GLU A 134 -1.30 7.57 -12.59
CA GLU A 134 -0.74 6.69 -13.63
C GLU A 134 -1.68 5.57 -14.04
N PHE A 135 -2.50 5.06 -13.12
CA PHE A 135 -3.44 3.98 -13.40
C PHE A 135 -4.88 4.46 -13.56
N HIS A 136 -5.14 5.75 -13.30
CA HIS A 136 -6.47 6.36 -13.39
C HIS A 136 -7.46 5.69 -12.43
N LEU A 137 -7.01 5.33 -11.23
CA LEU A 137 -7.86 4.71 -10.23
C LEU A 137 -8.87 5.73 -9.67
N ASP A 138 -10.03 5.24 -9.25
CA ASP A 138 -11.16 6.05 -8.79
C ASP A 138 -11.14 6.28 -7.27
N GLY A 139 -10.21 5.65 -6.56
CA GLY A 139 -10.01 5.87 -5.13
C GLY A 139 -8.99 4.90 -4.53
N LEU A 140 -8.65 5.13 -3.27
CA LEU A 140 -7.76 4.29 -2.48
C LEU A 140 -8.44 3.91 -1.16
N ARG A 141 -8.28 2.66 -0.73
CA ARG A 141 -8.65 2.18 0.61
C ARG A 141 -7.36 2.00 1.40
N PHE A 142 -7.21 2.70 2.52
CA PHE A 142 -5.99 2.64 3.33
C PHE A 142 -6.11 1.51 4.33
N ASP A 143 -5.24 0.51 4.22
CA ASP A 143 -5.22 -0.60 5.14
C ASP A 143 -4.68 -0.19 6.52
N MET A 144 -5.34 -0.69 7.58
CA MET A 144 -4.90 -0.62 8.97
C MET A 144 -4.42 0.77 9.43
N THR A 145 -5.22 1.82 9.15
CA THR A 145 -4.94 3.20 9.59
C THR A 145 -4.73 3.33 11.11
N LEU A 146 -5.28 2.41 11.92
CA LEU A 146 -4.99 2.31 13.36
C LEU A 146 -3.50 2.13 13.64
N TYR A 147 -2.79 1.28 12.89
CA TYR A 147 -1.34 1.08 13.03
C TYR A 147 -0.49 2.19 12.37
N MET A 148 -1.13 3.12 11.66
CA MET A 148 -0.49 4.37 11.24
C MET A 148 -0.60 5.43 12.33
N ARG A 149 -1.77 5.59 12.93
CA ARG A 149 -2.04 6.66 13.92
C ARG A 149 -1.78 6.29 15.37
N THR A 150 -1.59 5.02 15.68
CA THR A 150 -1.25 4.51 17.01
C THR A 150 -0.15 3.46 16.93
N VAL A 151 0.59 3.29 18.02
CA VAL A 151 1.75 2.39 18.05
C VAL A 151 1.34 0.92 18.08
N ASP A 152 0.27 0.60 18.82
CA ASP A 152 -0.19 -0.76 19.12
C ASP A 152 -1.48 -1.15 18.38
N GLY A 153 -1.96 -0.29 17.48
CA GLY A 153 -3.18 -0.53 16.71
C GLY A 153 -4.46 -0.44 17.55
N SER A 154 -4.39 0.11 18.76
CA SER A 154 -5.54 0.27 19.64
C SER A 154 -6.13 1.67 19.54
N SER A 155 -7.46 1.78 19.56
CA SER A 155 -8.14 3.09 19.63
C SER A 155 -7.95 3.81 20.96
N SER A 156 -7.47 3.12 22.00
CA SER A 156 -7.05 3.69 23.28
C SER A 156 -5.52 3.65 23.44
N GLY A 157 -4.80 3.37 22.36
CA GLY A 157 -3.37 3.16 22.32
C GLY A 157 -2.59 4.46 22.47
N GLN A 158 -1.26 4.32 22.48
CA GLN A 158 -0.38 5.48 22.38
C GLN A 158 -0.46 6.06 20.97
N ASP A 159 -0.91 7.30 20.87
CA ASP A 159 -0.97 8.04 19.61
C ASP A 159 0.42 8.16 18.97
N LEU A 160 0.43 8.11 17.65
CA LEU A 160 1.57 8.39 16.79
C LEU A 160 1.25 9.64 15.95
N PRO A 161 1.54 10.86 16.46
CA PRO A 161 1.15 12.11 15.81
C PRO A 161 1.66 12.25 14.36
N ASP A 162 2.86 11.73 14.10
CA ASP A 162 3.47 11.73 12.78
C ASP A 162 2.58 11.00 11.75
N GLY A 163 2.04 9.83 12.12
CA GLY A 163 1.14 9.08 11.26
C GLY A 163 -0.29 9.63 11.24
N TRP A 164 -0.78 10.20 12.34
CA TRP A 164 -2.06 10.91 12.35
C TRP A 164 -2.06 12.10 11.39
N SER A 165 -1.01 12.92 11.41
CA SER A 165 -0.88 14.06 10.50
C SER A 165 -0.67 13.64 9.04
N LEU A 166 -0.12 12.46 8.78
CA LEU A 166 0.05 11.93 7.41
C LEU A 166 -1.30 11.67 6.74
N ILE A 167 -2.24 11.05 7.47
CA ILE A 167 -3.54 10.58 6.93
C ILE A 167 -4.65 11.66 6.92
N GLN A 168 -4.36 12.85 7.43
CA GLN A 168 -5.31 13.98 7.42
C GLN A 168 -5.19 14.87 6.18
N TRP A 169 -4.20 14.60 5.34
CA TRP A 169 -3.93 15.38 4.14
C TRP A 169 -4.84 14.96 2.99
#